data_AF-A0A6V7W369-F1
#
_entry.id   AF-A0A6V7W369-F1
#
_cell.length_a   1.000
_cell.length_b   1.000
_cell.length_c   1.000
_cell.angle_alpha   90.00
_cell.angle_beta   90.00
_cell.angle_gamma   90.00
#
_symmetry.space_group_name_H-M   'P 1'
#
loop_
_entity.id
_entity.type
_entity.pdbx_description
1 polymer ?
#
loop_
_entity_poly.entity_id
_entity_poly.type
_entity_poly.pdbx_seq_one_letter_code
_entity_poly.pdbx_strand_id
1 'polypeptide(L)'
;MDIFKPNTIEFSFYGWKCVARKQAVDYRTDFLGYSHQKAPEQKIIKITPEECKNWVNFKKCEYGEITKGSDKELHTGNSLNLEYSWWKIGWQKATVVNCFITQSLLIGQPGKITIDSPTEEVKHCEFIEEECNLKDGAAIIWEKNNDISEIFDKRMCKYQKIGHFSGNYSNGIWYSIDMQRSLIFEENAEKIETCGEKLRISNTGFAIREYDFKKIIDQKNKNRVKRYLDRDPSVKLSELLSRLQAEAVFQDKQNRIALENIINIQGA
;
A
#
# COMPACT_ATOMS: atom_id res chain seq x y z
N MET A 1 29.85 -1.52 2.92
CA MET A 1 28.76 -0.54 2.78
C MET A 1 27.47 -1.30 2.54
N ASP A 2 26.40 -0.97 3.27
CA ASP A 2 25.10 -1.62 3.04
C ASP A 2 24.41 -0.98 1.84
N ILE A 3 23.99 -1.80 0.86
CA ILE A 3 23.27 -1.35 -0.33
C ILE A 3 21.83 -1.82 -0.26
N PHE A 4 20.92 -0.95 -0.67
CA PHE A 4 19.49 -1.16 -0.69
C PHE A 4 18.97 -1.01 -2.13
N LYS A 5 18.01 -1.86 -2.52
CA LYS A 5 17.29 -1.76 -3.79
C LYS A 5 15.86 -1.26 -3.55
N PRO A 6 15.23 -0.58 -4.52
CA PRO A 6 13.81 -0.27 -4.43
C PRO A 6 13.01 -1.56 -4.32
N ASN A 7 12.03 -1.57 -3.43
CA ASN A 7 11.13 -2.69 -3.26
C ASN A 7 9.96 -2.55 -4.22
N THR A 8 9.86 -3.50 -5.16
CA THR A 8 8.81 -3.57 -6.17
C THR A 8 7.96 -4.82 -6.04
N ILE A 9 8.15 -5.60 -4.96
CA ILE A 9 7.47 -6.88 -4.78
C ILE A 9 6.15 -6.61 -4.09
N GLU A 10 5.07 -6.67 -4.86
CA GLU A 10 3.71 -6.69 -4.33
C GLU A 10 3.47 -7.97 -3.52
N PHE A 11 2.57 -7.89 -2.56
CA PHE A 11 2.17 -9.05 -1.77
C PHE A 11 0.67 -9.24 -1.77
N SER A 12 0.26 -10.47 -2.00
CA SER A 12 -1.14 -10.86 -1.96
C SER A 12 -1.47 -11.57 -0.66
N PHE A 13 -2.66 -11.30 -0.13
CA PHE A 13 -3.22 -11.97 1.04
C PHE A 13 -4.74 -12.08 0.86
N TYR A 14 -5.39 -12.89 1.70
CA TYR A 14 -6.83 -13.10 1.62
C TYR A 14 -7.56 -12.44 2.77
N GLY A 15 -8.71 -11.83 2.46
CA GLY A 15 -9.69 -11.37 3.43
C GLY A 15 -11.03 -12.09 3.27
N TRP A 16 -11.92 -11.91 4.24
CA TRP A 16 -13.30 -12.35 4.21
C TRP A 16 -14.20 -11.16 3.92
N LYS A 17 -14.90 -11.20 2.78
CA LYS A 17 -15.95 -10.24 2.43
C LYS A 17 -17.29 -10.79 2.89
N CYS A 18 -18.03 -9.98 3.64
CA CYS A 18 -19.39 -10.27 4.07
C CYS A 18 -20.39 -9.35 3.34
N VAL A 19 -21.53 -9.91 2.92
CA VAL A 19 -22.62 -9.16 2.26
C VAL A 19 -23.96 -9.71 2.72
N ALA A 20 -24.90 -8.83 3.09
CA ALA A 20 -26.32 -9.19 3.18
C ALA A 20 -27.06 -8.73 1.92
N ARG A 21 -27.74 -9.66 1.24
CA ARG A 21 -28.59 -9.36 0.08
C ARG A 21 -30.04 -9.62 0.41
N LYS A 22 -30.85 -8.57 0.31
CA LYS A 22 -32.30 -8.64 0.35
C LYS A 22 -32.82 -8.88 -1.06
N GLN A 23 -33.63 -9.91 -1.23
CA GLN A 23 -34.40 -10.15 -2.44
C GLN A 23 -35.88 -9.98 -2.12
N ALA A 24 -36.58 -9.22 -2.95
CA ALA A 24 -38.01 -8.99 -2.83
C ALA A 24 -38.71 -9.31 -4.15
N VAL A 25 -39.82 -10.04 -4.08
CA VAL A 25 -40.62 -10.43 -5.24
C VAL A 25 -42.06 -10.02 -5.00
N ASP A 26 -42.61 -9.25 -5.93
CA ASP A 26 -44.04 -9.00 -6.00
C ASP A 26 -44.69 -10.14 -6.78
N TYR A 27 -45.70 -10.78 -6.20
CA TYR A 27 -46.42 -11.90 -6.80
C TYR A 27 -47.93 -11.79 -6.57
N ARG A 28 -48.71 -12.44 -7.42
CA ARG A 28 -50.17 -12.58 -7.24
C ARG A 28 -50.71 -13.81 -7.95
N THR A 29 -51.91 -14.21 -7.59
CA THR A 29 -52.72 -15.17 -8.33
C THR A 29 -53.92 -14.42 -8.90
N ASP A 30 -54.24 -14.62 -10.18
CA ASP A 30 -55.46 -14.05 -10.77
C ASP A 30 -56.70 -14.93 -10.50
N PHE A 31 -57.86 -14.46 -10.95
CA PHE A 31 -59.13 -15.17 -10.74
C PHE A 31 -59.21 -16.51 -11.49
N LEU A 32 -58.34 -16.74 -12.48
CA LEU A 32 -58.22 -17.99 -13.22
C LEU A 32 -57.22 -18.95 -12.56
N GLY A 33 -56.57 -18.53 -11.46
CA GLY A 33 -55.58 -19.32 -10.76
C GLY A 33 -54.17 -19.22 -11.34
N TYR A 34 -53.92 -18.34 -12.33
CA TYR A 34 -52.57 -18.18 -12.88
C TYR A 34 -51.70 -17.32 -11.97
N SER A 35 -50.45 -17.78 -11.81
CA SER A 35 -49.43 -17.10 -11.02
C SER A 35 -48.72 -16.04 -11.84
N HIS A 36 -48.64 -14.83 -11.29
CA HIS A 36 -47.91 -13.71 -11.86
C HIS A 36 -46.81 -13.28 -10.90
N GLN A 37 -45.63 -12.99 -11.44
CA GLN A 37 -44.49 -12.49 -10.68
C GLN A 37 -43.88 -11.30 -11.41
N LYS A 38 -43.47 -10.28 -10.66
CA LYS A 38 -42.57 -9.25 -11.19
C LYS A 38 -41.12 -9.72 -11.09
N ALA A 39 -40.24 -9.04 -11.83
CA ALA A 39 -38.81 -9.25 -11.69
C ALA A 39 -38.38 -9.01 -10.22
N PRO A 40 -37.53 -9.89 -9.66
CA PRO A 40 -37.05 -9.74 -8.30
C PRO A 40 -36.24 -8.45 -8.13
N GLU A 41 -36.58 -7.68 -7.11
CA GLU A 41 -35.77 -6.55 -6.64
C GLU A 41 -34.65 -7.09 -5.75
N GLN A 42 -33.41 -6.71 -6.02
CA GLN A 42 -32.25 -7.06 -5.17
C GLN A 42 -31.64 -5.80 -4.58
N LYS A 43 -31.34 -5.84 -3.28
CA LYS A 43 -30.71 -4.73 -2.56
C LYS A 43 -29.67 -5.26 -1.58
N ILE A 44 -28.51 -4.62 -1.55
CA ILE A 44 -27.49 -4.88 -0.52
C ILE A 44 -27.90 -4.13 0.75
N ILE A 45 -27.88 -4.84 1.88
CA ILE A 45 -28.01 -4.25 3.21
C ILE A 45 -26.61 -3.89 3.68
N LYS A 46 -26.46 -2.64 4.14
CA LYS A 46 -25.19 -2.17 4.69
C LYS A 46 -24.91 -2.91 5.99
N ILE A 47 -23.71 -3.46 6.10
CA ILE A 47 -23.22 -4.14 7.30
C ILE A 47 -21.96 -3.45 7.82
N THR A 48 -21.63 -3.69 9.08
CA THR A 48 -20.37 -3.22 9.68
C THR A 48 -19.29 -4.31 9.64
N PRO A 49 -18.01 -3.94 9.80
CA PRO A 49 -16.94 -4.94 9.86
C PRO A 49 -17.01 -5.81 11.12
N GLU A 50 -17.50 -5.26 12.24
CA GLU A 50 -17.78 -6.02 13.46
C GLU A 50 -18.83 -7.11 13.23
N GLU A 51 -19.90 -6.80 12.50
CA GLU A 51 -20.90 -7.79 12.10
C GLU A 51 -20.27 -8.88 11.22
N CYS A 52 -19.44 -8.49 10.25
CA CYS A 52 -18.72 -9.44 9.41
C CYS A 52 -17.81 -10.36 10.23
N LYS A 53 -17.07 -9.81 11.20
CA LYS A 53 -16.23 -10.58 12.12
C LYS A 53 -17.04 -11.59 12.93
N ASN A 54 -18.20 -11.19 13.42
CA ASN A 54 -19.12 -12.09 14.12
C ASN A 54 -19.63 -13.20 13.19
N TRP A 55 -19.97 -12.89 11.94
CA TRP A 55 -20.41 -13.90 10.97
C TRP A 55 -19.30 -14.90 10.65
N VAL A 56 -18.06 -14.44 10.50
CA VAL A 56 -16.90 -15.29 10.21
C VAL A 56 -16.60 -16.21 11.40
N ASN A 57 -16.67 -15.70 12.63
CA ASN A 57 -16.34 -16.46 13.85
C ASN A 57 -17.45 -17.43 14.26
N PHE A 58 -18.70 -16.98 14.27
CA PHE A 58 -19.83 -17.75 14.79
C PHE A 58 -20.64 -18.46 13.71
N LYS A 59 -20.32 -18.25 12.42
CA LYS A 59 -21.07 -18.81 11.27
C LYS A 59 -22.58 -18.55 11.37
N LYS A 60 -22.94 -17.38 11.86
CA LYS A 60 -24.32 -16.96 12.08
C LYS A 60 -24.49 -15.51 11.68
N CYS A 61 -25.59 -15.20 10.99
CA CYS A 61 -26.02 -13.83 10.79
C CYS A 61 -27.41 -13.63 11.41
N GLU A 62 -27.85 -12.36 11.49
CA GLU A 62 -29.16 -12.00 12.02
C GLU A 62 -30.32 -12.70 11.28
N TYR A 63 -30.12 -13.02 10.00
CA TYR A 63 -31.13 -13.60 9.12
C TYR A 63 -31.08 -15.13 9.03
N GLY A 64 -30.18 -15.80 9.76
CA GLY A 64 -30.12 -17.26 9.78
C GLY A 64 -28.73 -17.83 10.06
N GLU A 65 -28.66 -19.16 10.11
CA GLU A 65 -27.40 -19.89 10.22
C GLU A 65 -26.70 -19.97 8.86
N ILE A 66 -25.40 -19.71 8.85
CA ILE A 66 -24.59 -19.71 7.64
C ILE A 66 -24.12 -21.15 7.42
N THR A 67 -24.59 -21.75 6.33
CA THR A 67 -24.19 -23.09 5.93
C THR A 67 -23.06 -23.02 4.91
N LYS A 68 -22.33 -24.13 4.78
CA LYS A 68 -21.27 -24.25 3.78
C LYS A 68 -21.91 -24.37 2.40
N GLY A 69 -21.63 -23.40 1.52
CA GLY A 69 -22.03 -23.44 0.12
C GLY A 69 -20.97 -24.15 -0.73
N SER A 70 -19.89 -23.43 -1.02
CA SER A 70 -18.70 -23.95 -1.71
C SER A 70 -17.47 -23.85 -0.79
N ASP A 71 -16.30 -24.30 -1.25
CA ASP A 71 -15.07 -24.21 -0.44
C ASP A 71 -14.63 -22.76 -0.14
N LYS A 72 -15.09 -21.78 -0.92
CA LYS A 72 -14.73 -20.36 -0.75
C LYS A 72 -15.91 -19.44 -0.42
N GLU A 73 -17.10 -20.02 -0.26
CA GLU A 73 -18.35 -19.29 -0.03
C GLU A 73 -19.22 -19.99 1.01
N LEU A 74 -19.57 -19.24 2.04
CA LEU A 74 -20.52 -19.61 3.07
C LEU A 74 -21.74 -18.71 2.90
N HIS A 75 -22.95 -19.26 3.00
CA HIS A 75 -24.16 -18.45 2.87
C HIS A 75 -25.32 -19.02 3.69
N THR A 76 -26.33 -18.20 3.96
CA THR A 76 -27.61 -18.69 4.49
C THR A 76 -28.44 -19.29 3.35
N GLY A 77 -29.14 -20.38 3.63
CA GLY A 77 -30.02 -21.07 2.67
C GLY A 77 -31.46 -20.58 2.69
N ASN A 78 -31.73 -19.31 3.00
CA ASN A 78 -33.10 -18.83 3.12
C ASN A 78 -33.76 -18.77 1.74
N SER A 79 -34.97 -19.31 1.63
CA SER A 79 -35.75 -19.36 0.40
C SER A 79 -36.96 -18.43 0.46
N LEU A 80 -37.35 -17.91 -0.70
CA LEU A 80 -38.61 -17.19 -0.85
C LEU A 80 -39.76 -18.21 -0.87
N ASN A 81 -40.65 -18.12 0.11
CA ASN A 81 -41.91 -18.84 0.07
C ASN A 81 -42.98 -17.94 -0.56
N LEU A 82 -43.46 -18.32 -1.74
CA LEU A 82 -44.51 -17.61 -2.47
C LEU A 82 -45.82 -18.38 -2.32
N GLU A 83 -46.72 -17.86 -1.49
CA GLU A 83 -48.00 -18.51 -1.21
C GLU A 83 -49.09 -18.05 -2.18
N TYR A 84 -49.10 -18.64 -3.38
CA TYR A 84 -50.13 -18.38 -4.38
C TYR A 84 -51.51 -18.80 -3.87
N SER A 85 -52.47 -17.89 -3.93
CA SER A 85 -53.85 -18.19 -3.57
C SER A 85 -54.84 -17.32 -4.30
N TRP A 86 -55.86 -17.96 -4.88
CA TRP A 86 -56.89 -17.30 -5.70
C TRP A 86 -57.78 -16.32 -4.92
N TRP A 87 -57.87 -16.46 -3.59
CA TRP A 87 -58.62 -15.54 -2.72
C TRP A 87 -57.77 -14.39 -2.16
N LYS A 88 -56.44 -14.42 -2.35
CA LYS A 88 -55.53 -13.34 -1.98
C LYS A 88 -55.53 -12.29 -3.10
N ILE A 89 -56.55 -11.42 -3.09
CA ILE A 89 -56.74 -10.37 -4.11
C ILE A 89 -55.64 -9.31 -3.99
N GLY A 90 -54.96 -9.03 -5.11
CA GLY A 90 -53.95 -7.96 -5.21
C GLY A 90 -52.51 -8.47 -5.28
N TRP A 91 -51.57 -7.54 -5.42
CA TRP A 91 -50.14 -7.86 -5.40
C TRP A 91 -49.67 -8.07 -3.96
N GLN A 92 -48.98 -9.17 -3.73
CA GLN A 92 -48.31 -9.51 -2.48
C GLN A 92 -46.81 -9.35 -2.63
N LYS A 93 -46.11 -9.06 -1.54
CA LYS A 93 -44.65 -8.92 -1.52
C LYS A 93 -44.05 -9.96 -0.60
N ALA A 94 -43.21 -10.84 -1.15
CA ALA A 94 -42.37 -11.74 -0.38
C ALA A 94 -40.94 -11.18 -0.32
N THR A 95 -40.30 -11.28 0.84
CA THR A 95 -38.92 -10.83 1.02
C THR A 95 -38.11 -11.88 1.74
N VAL A 96 -36.89 -12.12 1.24
CA VAL A 96 -35.89 -12.96 1.90
C VAL A 96 -34.58 -12.17 2.01
N VAL A 97 -33.79 -12.45 3.03
CA VAL A 97 -32.44 -11.91 3.16
C VAL A 97 -31.49 -13.08 3.27
N ASN A 98 -30.43 -13.05 2.45
CA ASN A 98 -29.34 -14.00 2.53
C ASN A 98 -28.03 -13.31 2.85
N CYS A 99 -27.29 -13.89 3.78
CA CYS A 99 -25.95 -13.47 4.17
C CYS A 99 -24.94 -14.32 3.42
N PHE A 100 -23.88 -13.69 2.91
CA PHE A 100 -22.82 -14.33 2.15
C PHE A 100 -21.47 -13.96 2.78
N ILE A 101 -20.59 -14.93 2.97
CA ILE A 101 -19.19 -14.75 3.32
C ILE A 101 -18.35 -15.38 2.20
N THR A 102 -17.55 -14.57 1.53
CA THR A 102 -16.72 -14.98 0.41
C THR A 102 -15.27 -14.59 0.65
N GLN A 103 -14.34 -15.45 0.25
CA GLN A 103 -12.92 -15.12 0.30
C GLN A 103 -12.57 -14.11 -0.81
N SER A 104 -11.92 -13.01 -0.45
CA SER A 104 -11.50 -11.95 -1.37
C SER A 104 -9.97 -11.83 -1.39
N LEU A 105 -9.40 -11.63 -2.57
CA LEU A 105 -7.97 -11.40 -2.75
C LEU A 105 -7.65 -9.92 -2.58
N LEU A 106 -6.70 -9.63 -1.70
CA LEU A 106 -6.20 -8.29 -1.41
C LEU A 106 -4.72 -8.21 -1.73
N ILE A 107 -4.28 -7.05 -2.21
CA ILE A 107 -2.93 -6.80 -2.70
C ILE A 107 -2.38 -5.57 -1.99
N GLY A 108 -1.24 -5.72 -1.32
CA GLY A 108 -0.49 -4.62 -0.74
C GLY A 108 0.69 -4.22 -1.63
N GLN A 109 0.95 -2.90 -1.69
CA GLN A 109 2.08 -2.34 -2.42
C GLN A 109 3.17 -1.86 -1.47
N PRO A 110 4.46 -2.06 -1.81
CA PRO A 110 5.56 -1.57 -0.98
C PRO A 110 5.49 -0.07 -0.71
N GLY A 111 5.63 0.31 0.56
CA GLY A 111 5.65 1.72 0.96
C GLY A 111 4.31 2.43 0.94
N LYS A 112 3.20 1.70 0.71
CA LYS A 112 1.85 2.25 0.70
C LYS A 112 0.99 1.54 1.74
N ILE A 113 0.28 2.33 2.55
CA ILE A 113 -0.65 1.82 3.56
C ILE A 113 -1.96 1.30 2.95
N THR A 114 -2.30 1.76 1.75
CA THR A 114 -3.51 1.39 1.03
C THR A 114 -3.38 0.02 0.38
N ILE A 115 -4.51 -0.68 0.30
CA ILE A 115 -4.61 -1.98 -0.39
C ILE A 115 -5.34 -1.84 -1.73
N ASP A 116 -5.14 -2.83 -2.60
CA ASP A 116 -5.83 -2.98 -3.87
C ASP A 116 -6.52 -4.34 -3.94
N SER A 117 -7.49 -4.47 -4.83
CA SER A 117 -8.20 -5.74 -5.08
C SER A 117 -8.65 -5.80 -6.53
N PRO A 118 -8.54 -6.98 -7.19
CA PRO A 118 -9.02 -7.14 -8.56
C PRO A 118 -10.54 -7.05 -8.67
N THR A 119 -11.27 -7.30 -7.59
CA THR A 119 -12.74 -7.41 -7.59
C THR A 119 -13.43 -6.31 -6.80
N GLU A 120 -12.74 -5.71 -5.83
CA GLU A 120 -13.35 -4.79 -4.87
C GLU A 120 -12.71 -3.40 -4.93
N GLU A 121 -13.53 -2.36 -4.72
CA GLU A 121 -13.02 -1.00 -4.59
C GLU A 121 -12.52 -0.77 -3.15
N VAL A 122 -11.23 -1.02 -2.91
CA VAL A 122 -10.60 -0.98 -1.57
C VAL A 122 -9.49 0.07 -1.43
N LYS A 123 -9.34 0.98 -2.40
CA LYS A 123 -8.26 1.99 -2.37
C LYS A 123 -8.33 2.96 -1.20
N HIS A 124 -9.51 3.14 -0.60
CA HIS A 124 -9.71 3.93 0.62
C HIS A 124 -9.47 3.14 1.91
N CYS A 125 -9.21 1.84 1.81
CA CYS A 125 -8.95 0.96 2.94
C CYS A 125 -7.45 0.96 3.25
N GLU A 126 -7.12 1.05 4.53
CA GLU A 126 -5.74 0.91 5.00
C GLU A 126 -5.51 -0.51 5.52
N PHE A 127 -4.39 -1.12 5.12
CA PHE A 127 -4.03 -2.47 5.54
C PHE A 127 -3.97 -2.61 7.07
N ILE A 128 -3.53 -1.55 7.76
CA ILE A 128 -3.27 -1.55 9.20
C ILE A 128 -4.56 -1.75 10.00
N GLU A 129 -5.70 -1.30 9.49
CA GLU A 129 -6.99 -1.37 10.17
C GLU A 129 -7.54 -2.80 10.26
N GLU A 130 -7.08 -3.75 9.44
CA GLU A 130 -7.58 -5.14 9.40
C GLU A 130 -9.05 -5.29 8.97
N GLU A 131 -9.70 -4.17 8.67
CA GLU A 131 -11.09 -4.10 8.28
C GLU A 131 -11.37 -2.95 7.32
N CYS A 132 -12.43 -3.08 6.52
CA CYS A 132 -12.90 -2.01 5.67
C CYS A 132 -14.38 -2.14 5.30
N ASN A 133 -15.06 -0.99 5.21
CA ASN A 133 -16.38 -0.88 4.62
C ASN A 133 -16.28 -0.55 3.14
N LEU A 134 -16.97 -1.33 2.31
CA LEU A 134 -17.07 -1.11 0.87
C LEU A 134 -18.22 -0.15 0.54
N LYS A 135 -18.12 0.54 -0.59
CA LYS A 135 -19.13 1.53 -1.02
C LYS A 135 -20.49 0.90 -1.34
N ASP A 136 -20.51 -0.37 -1.73
CA ASP A 136 -21.73 -1.14 -1.99
C ASP A 136 -22.48 -1.54 -0.69
N GLY A 137 -21.91 -1.26 0.48
CA GLY A 137 -22.46 -1.59 1.80
C GLY A 137 -21.94 -2.91 2.37
N ALA A 138 -21.12 -3.65 1.63
CA ALA A 138 -20.42 -4.81 2.16
C ALA A 138 -19.29 -4.42 3.12
N ALA A 139 -18.82 -5.37 3.91
CA ALA A 139 -17.64 -5.21 4.74
C ALA A 139 -16.62 -6.31 4.43
N ILE A 140 -15.35 -5.99 4.55
CA ILE A 140 -14.24 -6.93 4.36
C ILE A 140 -13.32 -6.87 5.57
N ILE A 141 -12.88 -8.02 6.05
CA ILE A 141 -11.94 -8.16 7.16
C ILE A 141 -10.78 -9.05 6.75
N TRP A 142 -9.60 -8.82 7.29
CA TRP A 142 -8.44 -9.69 7.12
C TRP A 142 -7.63 -9.71 8.41
N GLU A 143 -6.97 -10.83 8.70
CA GLU A 143 -6.17 -10.94 9.92
C GLU A 143 -4.68 -10.85 9.59
N LYS A 144 -3.96 -10.03 10.36
CA LYS A 144 -2.50 -10.11 10.40
C LYS A 144 -2.11 -11.33 11.24
N ASN A 145 -2.07 -12.50 10.61
CA ASN A 145 -1.37 -13.63 11.23
C ASN A 145 0.14 -13.34 11.30
N ASN A 146 0.89 -14.09 12.11
CA ASN A 146 2.33 -13.87 12.32
C ASN A 146 3.14 -13.85 11.01
N ASP A 147 2.75 -14.67 10.04
CA ASP A 147 3.41 -14.71 8.74
C ASP A 147 3.14 -13.42 7.95
N ILE A 148 1.89 -12.94 7.96
CA ILE A 148 1.47 -11.73 7.25
C ILE A 148 2.05 -10.48 7.90
N SER A 149 2.15 -10.41 9.24
CA SER A 149 2.72 -9.26 9.94
C SER A 149 4.23 -9.13 9.69
N GLU A 150 4.99 -10.22 9.77
CA GLU A 150 6.42 -10.20 9.46
C GLU A 150 6.70 -9.88 7.98
N ILE A 151 5.88 -10.45 7.09
CA ILE A 151 5.91 -10.14 5.67
C ILE A 151 5.58 -8.66 5.45
N PHE A 152 4.59 -8.12 6.14
CA PHE A 152 4.16 -6.73 6.01
C PHE A 152 5.28 -5.78 6.42
N ASP A 153 5.87 -5.95 7.60
CA ASP A 153 6.92 -5.06 8.10
C ASP A 153 8.11 -5.00 7.13
N LYS A 154 8.47 -6.14 6.52
CA LYS A 154 9.57 -6.22 5.54
C LYS A 154 9.18 -5.76 4.14
N ARG A 155 7.93 -5.99 3.71
CA ARG A 155 7.45 -5.66 2.35
C ARG A 155 6.89 -4.24 2.24
N MET A 156 6.54 -3.60 3.35
CA MET A 156 6.15 -2.19 3.38
C MET A 156 7.34 -1.24 3.26
N CYS A 157 8.56 -1.72 3.43
CA CYS A 157 9.73 -0.90 3.18
C CYS A 157 9.80 -0.53 1.70
N LYS A 158 9.93 0.77 1.40
CA LYS A 158 10.18 1.28 0.04
C LYS A 158 11.50 0.78 -0.53
N TYR A 159 12.46 0.48 0.35
CA TYR A 159 13.76 -0.06 0.01
C TYR A 159 14.08 -1.28 0.87
N GLN A 160 14.76 -2.26 0.27
CA GLN A 160 15.21 -3.48 0.94
C GLN A 160 16.71 -3.64 0.83
N LYS A 161 17.36 -4.03 1.94
CA LYS A 161 18.79 -4.32 1.97
C LYS A 161 19.07 -5.54 1.10
N ILE A 162 19.94 -5.38 0.10
CA ILE A 162 20.39 -6.49 -0.74
C ILE A 162 21.64 -7.16 -0.20
N GLY A 163 22.42 -6.46 0.63
CA GLY A 163 23.62 -7.01 1.24
C GLY A 163 24.60 -5.94 1.69
N HIS A 164 25.71 -6.40 2.27
CA HIS A 164 26.87 -5.57 2.56
C HIS A 164 27.92 -5.79 1.48
N PHE A 165 28.35 -4.71 0.84
CA PHE A 165 29.35 -4.76 -0.23
C PHE A 165 30.58 -3.96 0.16
N SER A 166 31.74 -4.59 0.04
CA SER A 166 33.02 -3.92 0.10
C SER A 166 33.30 -3.27 -1.26
N GLY A 167 33.89 -2.08 -1.25
CA GLY A 167 34.15 -1.35 -2.47
C GLY A 167 35.03 -0.14 -2.22
N ASN A 168 35.50 0.44 -3.31
CA ASN A 168 36.35 1.61 -3.31
C ASN A 168 35.62 2.80 -3.91
N TYR A 169 36.03 3.99 -3.51
CA TYR A 169 35.51 5.23 -4.07
C TYR A 169 36.61 5.93 -4.87
N SER A 170 36.35 6.18 -6.14
CA SER A 170 37.28 6.92 -7.00
C SER A 170 36.50 7.85 -7.91
N ASN A 171 37.00 9.09 -8.06
CA ASN A 171 36.49 10.06 -9.02
C ASN A 171 34.98 10.31 -9.00
N GLY A 172 34.33 10.27 -7.85
CA GLY A 172 32.89 10.52 -7.77
C GLY A 172 32.03 9.25 -7.79
N ILE A 173 32.63 8.09 -8.04
CA ILE A 173 31.95 6.82 -8.28
C ILE A 173 32.41 5.81 -7.22
N TRP A 174 31.44 5.20 -6.54
CA TRP A 174 31.70 4.02 -5.73
C TRP A 174 31.60 2.78 -6.62
N TYR A 175 32.52 1.85 -6.50
CA TYR A 175 32.46 0.55 -7.19
C TYR A 175 32.77 -0.57 -6.22
N SER A 176 32.06 -1.68 -6.36
CA SER A 176 32.30 -2.88 -5.56
C SER A 176 33.66 -3.51 -5.89
N ILE A 177 34.22 -4.27 -4.94
CA ILE A 177 35.52 -4.96 -5.15
C ILE A 177 35.45 -5.94 -6.32
N ASP A 178 34.32 -6.62 -6.49
CA ASP A 178 34.07 -7.52 -7.62
C ASP A 178 33.82 -6.79 -8.95
N MET A 179 33.81 -5.46 -8.95
CA MET A 179 33.52 -4.57 -10.09
C MET A 179 32.17 -4.82 -10.77
N GLN A 180 31.25 -5.56 -10.13
CA GLN A 180 29.94 -5.84 -10.71
C GLN A 180 28.92 -4.73 -10.49
N ARG A 181 29.20 -3.79 -9.58
CA ARG A 181 28.28 -2.74 -9.18
C ARG A 181 29.00 -1.41 -9.08
N SER A 182 28.33 -0.35 -9.51
CA SER A 182 28.78 1.02 -9.29
C SER A 182 27.61 1.90 -8.87
N LEU A 183 27.89 2.88 -8.01
CA LEU A 183 26.94 3.83 -7.49
C LEU A 183 27.51 5.24 -7.65
N ILE A 184 26.67 6.14 -8.16
CA ILE A 184 27.00 7.56 -8.31
C ILE A 184 25.95 8.35 -7.56
N PHE A 185 26.40 9.30 -6.77
CA PHE A 185 25.52 10.15 -5.99
C PHE A 185 25.73 11.61 -6.36
N GLU A 186 24.62 12.31 -6.52
CA GLU A 186 24.60 13.76 -6.59
C GLU A 186 24.82 14.36 -5.18
N GLU A 187 25.28 15.60 -5.10
CA GLU A 187 25.58 16.25 -3.81
C GLU A 187 24.31 16.48 -2.98
N ASN A 188 23.20 16.68 -3.66
CA ASN A 188 21.84 16.82 -3.12
C ASN A 188 21.00 15.55 -3.29
N ALA A 189 21.64 14.37 -3.41
CA ALA A 189 20.98 13.07 -3.58
C ALA A 189 19.72 12.93 -2.69
N GLU A 190 18.62 12.45 -3.27
CA GLU A 190 17.34 12.33 -2.58
C GLU A 190 17.49 11.53 -1.28
N LYS A 191 16.87 12.04 -0.22
CA LYS A 191 16.86 11.41 1.10
C LYS A 191 15.50 10.76 1.35
N ILE A 192 15.52 9.51 1.78
CA ILE A 192 14.31 8.76 2.11
C ILE A 192 14.47 8.09 3.47
N GLU A 193 13.39 8.07 4.25
CA GLU A 193 13.31 7.32 5.51
C GLU A 193 12.29 6.20 5.33
N THR A 194 12.74 4.96 5.55
CA THR A 194 11.90 3.77 5.35
C THR A 194 12.31 2.70 6.34
N CYS A 195 11.35 2.14 7.08
CA CYS A 195 11.58 1.07 8.06
C CYS A 195 12.71 1.35 9.06
N GLY A 196 12.77 2.59 9.57
CA GLY A 196 13.79 3.02 10.52
C GLY A 196 15.18 3.30 9.92
N GLU A 197 15.37 3.13 8.61
CA GLU A 197 16.61 3.40 7.91
C GLU A 197 16.55 4.76 7.19
N LYS A 198 17.58 5.60 7.39
CA LYS A 198 17.77 6.87 6.68
C LYS A 198 18.71 6.64 5.51
N LEU A 199 18.18 6.71 4.30
CA LEU A 199 18.86 6.32 3.07
C LEU A 199 19.03 7.51 2.11
N ARG A 200 20.07 7.43 1.27
CA ARG A 200 20.34 8.32 0.14
C ARG A 200 20.29 7.55 -1.16
N ILE A 201 19.56 8.07 -2.12
CA ILE A 201 19.31 7.42 -3.41
C ILE A 201 20.38 7.85 -4.41
N SER A 202 20.99 6.87 -5.06
CA SER A 202 21.92 7.05 -6.17
C SER A 202 21.18 7.31 -7.48
N ASN A 203 21.88 7.81 -8.49
CA ASN A 203 21.31 8.02 -9.82
C ASN A 203 20.84 6.72 -10.52
N THR A 204 21.35 5.56 -10.09
CA THR A 204 20.92 4.24 -10.59
C THR A 204 19.72 3.67 -9.83
N GLY A 205 19.15 4.43 -8.88
CA GLY A 205 17.97 4.06 -8.10
C GLY A 205 18.25 3.19 -6.88
N PHE A 206 19.48 2.69 -6.69
CA PHE A 206 19.90 2.02 -5.46
C PHE A 206 20.13 3.05 -4.33
N ALA A 207 20.07 2.61 -3.08
CA ALA A 207 20.28 3.49 -1.94
C ALA A 207 21.33 2.94 -0.97
N ILE A 208 21.95 3.84 -0.21
CA ILE A 208 22.88 3.52 0.89
C ILE A 208 22.47 4.30 2.13
N ARG A 209 22.97 3.93 3.30
CA ARG A 209 22.72 4.70 4.53
C ARG A 209 23.30 6.11 4.44
N GLU A 210 22.62 7.07 5.05
CA GLU A 210 23.06 8.48 5.16
C GLU A 210 24.50 8.60 5.67
N TYR A 211 24.88 7.77 6.64
CA TYR A 211 26.23 7.78 7.21
C TYR A 211 27.30 7.36 6.19
N ASP A 212 27.01 6.36 5.35
CA ASP A 212 27.93 5.91 4.30
C ASP A 212 28.02 6.95 3.17
N PHE A 213 26.91 7.61 2.84
CA PHE A 213 26.90 8.73 1.88
C PHE A 213 27.79 9.90 2.34
N LYS A 214 27.73 10.28 3.62
CA LYS A 214 28.60 11.33 4.17
C LYS A 214 30.08 11.01 4.00
N LYS A 215 30.49 9.77 4.27
CA LYS A 215 31.87 9.31 4.05
C LYS A 215 32.31 9.44 2.60
N ILE A 216 31.41 9.11 1.67
CA ILE A 216 31.65 9.22 0.23
C ILE A 216 31.89 10.68 -0.18
N ILE A 217 31.01 11.59 0.26
CA ILE A 217 31.16 13.02 -0.03
C ILE A 217 32.43 13.61 0.59
N ASP A 218 32.77 13.23 1.83
CA ASP A 218 34.01 13.66 2.48
C ASP A 218 35.25 13.20 1.71
N GLN A 219 35.27 11.96 1.20
CA GLN A 219 36.36 11.46 0.36
C GLN A 219 36.43 12.17 -0.99
N LYS A 220 35.28 12.46 -1.63
CA LYS A 220 35.20 13.26 -2.86
C LYS A 220 35.86 14.62 -2.67
N ASN A 221 35.53 15.30 -1.57
CA ASN A 221 36.07 16.61 -1.22
C ASN A 221 37.58 16.56 -0.96
N LYS A 222 38.06 15.56 -0.20
CA LYS A 222 39.52 15.36 0.02
C LYS A 222 40.27 15.12 -1.29
N ASN A 223 39.73 14.30 -2.19
CA ASN A 223 40.34 14.02 -3.49
C ASN A 223 40.29 15.23 -4.43
N ARG A 224 39.28 16.10 -4.32
CA ARG A 224 39.21 17.37 -5.03
C ARG A 224 40.32 18.30 -4.53
N VAL A 225 40.43 18.49 -3.21
CA VAL A 225 41.51 19.29 -2.56
C VAL A 225 42.90 18.82 -3.00
N LYS A 226 43.16 17.50 -2.91
CA LYS A 226 44.45 16.93 -3.30
C LYS A 226 44.80 17.22 -4.76
N ARG A 227 43.86 17.02 -5.69
CA ARG A 227 44.07 17.33 -7.11
C ARG A 227 44.34 18.82 -7.38
N TYR A 228 43.75 19.72 -6.61
CA TYR A 228 44.05 21.15 -6.71
C TYR A 228 45.46 21.47 -6.24
N LEU A 229 45.88 20.92 -5.09
CA LEU A 229 47.24 21.13 -4.56
C LEU A 229 48.32 20.50 -5.44
N ASP A 230 48.05 19.34 -6.05
CA ASP A 230 48.98 18.69 -6.98
C ASP A 230 49.14 19.49 -8.28
N ARG A 231 48.12 20.29 -8.68
CA ARG A 231 48.17 21.15 -9.88
C ARG A 231 48.86 22.50 -9.63
N ASP A 232 48.73 23.05 -8.43
CA ASP A 232 49.38 24.29 -8.03
C ASP A 232 49.90 24.19 -6.59
N PRO A 233 51.14 23.72 -6.41
CA PRO A 233 51.73 23.51 -5.08
C PRO A 233 52.05 24.83 -4.35
N SER A 234 51.90 25.99 -5.01
CA SER A 234 52.11 27.30 -4.39
C SER A 234 50.93 27.74 -3.50
N VAL A 235 49.77 27.12 -3.67
CA VAL A 235 48.55 27.43 -2.90
C VAL A 235 48.60 26.72 -1.54
N LYS A 236 48.55 27.50 -0.44
CA LYS A 236 48.49 26.93 0.91
C LYS A 236 47.16 26.21 1.13
N LEU A 237 47.20 25.00 1.70
CA LEU A 237 46.03 24.19 2.06
C LEU A 237 44.96 24.99 2.84
N SER A 238 45.39 25.89 3.73
CA SER A 238 44.50 26.77 4.50
C SER A 238 43.66 27.68 3.60
N GLU A 239 44.25 28.23 2.54
CA GLU A 239 43.56 29.12 1.61
C GLU A 239 42.58 28.36 0.71
N LEU A 240 42.94 27.13 0.32
CA LEU A 240 42.07 26.27 -0.49
C LEU A 240 40.85 25.77 0.30
N LEU A 241 41.02 25.41 1.57
CA LEU A 241 39.92 24.99 2.45
C LEU A 241 38.96 26.15 2.72
N SER A 242 39.46 27.38 2.91
CA SER A 242 38.60 28.56 3.04
C SER A 242 37.79 28.82 1.78
N ARG A 243 38.37 28.64 0.58
CA ARG A 243 37.65 28.78 -0.69
C ARG A 243 36.57 27.71 -0.88
N LEU A 244 36.86 26.45 -0.57
CA LEU A 244 35.88 25.36 -0.67
C LEU A 244 34.76 25.47 0.38
N GLN A 245 35.07 25.91 1.60
CA GLN A 245 34.04 26.24 2.59
C GLN A 245 33.17 27.42 2.12
N ALA A 246 33.78 28.46 1.54
CA ALA A 246 33.02 29.58 0.98
C ALA A 246 32.12 29.16 -0.19
N GLU A 247 32.60 28.28 -1.10
CA GLU A 247 31.79 27.70 -2.18
C GLU A 247 30.62 26.87 -1.63
N ALA A 248 30.86 26.02 -0.63
CA ALA A 248 29.82 25.20 -0.02
C ALA A 248 28.75 26.05 0.69
N VAL A 249 29.17 27.09 1.43
CA VAL A 249 28.25 28.04 2.08
C VAL A 249 27.48 28.87 1.05
N PHE A 250 28.13 29.25 -0.06
CA PHE A 250 27.47 29.96 -1.14
C PHE A 250 26.40 29.09 -1.82
N GLN A 251 26.69 27.81 -2.08
CA GLN A 251 25.72 26.86 -2.62
C GLN A 251 24.57 26.57 -1.66
N ASP A 252 24.82 26.42 -0.36
CA ASP A 252 23.75 26.28 0.64
C ASP A 252 22.84 27.52 0.67
N LYS A 253 23.44 28.72 0.56
CA LYS A 253 22.68 29.98 0.50
C LYS A 253 21.84 30.08 -0.76
N GLN A 254 22.37 29.69 -1.92
CA GLN A 254 21.61 29.65 -3.18
C GLN A 254 20.45 28.65 -3.11
N ASN A 255 20.67 27.47 -2.52
CA ASN A 255 19.64 26.45 -2.35
C ASN A 255 18.53 26.90 -1.39
N ARG A 256 18.86 27.62 -0.31
CA ARG A 256 17.87 28.22 0.59
C ARG A 256 17.03 29.28 -0.10
N ILE A 257 17.65 30.18 -0.88
CA ILE A 257 16.93 31.20 -1.65
C ILE A 257 16.01 30.53 -2.69
N ALA A 258 16.46 29.47 -3.36
CA ALA A 258 15.64 28.71 -4.29
C ALA A 258 14.44 28.05 -3.59
N LEU A 259 14.64 27.47 -2.41
CA LEU A 259 13.57 26.88 -1.60
C LEU A 259 12.56 27.92 -1.09
N GLU A 260 13.02 29.08 -0.63
CA GLU A 260 12.17 30.19 -0.18
C GLU A 260 11.31 30.74 -1.34
N ASN A 261 11.88 30.85 -2.54
CA ASN A 261 11.15 31.26 -3.74
C ASN A 261 10.09 30.22 -4.14
N ILE A 262 10.37 28.92 -3.99
CA ILE A 262 9.38 27.86 -4.26
C ILE A 262 8.23 27.89 -3.25
N ILE A 263 8.52 28.12 -1.97
CA ILE A 263 7.50 28.20 -0.90
C ILE A 263 6.59 29.43 -1.11
N ASN A 264 7.15 30.58 -1.50
CA ASN A 264 6.37 31.81 -1.75
C ASN A 264 5.48 31.72 -3.00
N ILE A 265 5.79 30.85 -3.96
CA ILE A 265 4.95 30.62 -5.16
C ILE A 265 3.77 29.68 -4.86
N GLN A 266 3.86 28.83 -3.83
CA GLN A 266 2.77 27.92 -3.43
C GLN A 266 1.82 28.52 -2.37
N GLY A 267 2.15 29.71 -1.83
CA GLY A 267 1.34 30.43 -0.83
C GLY A 267 0.59 31.66 -1.36
N ALA A 268 0.60 31.90 -2.67
CA ALA A 268 -0.15 32.96 -3.37
C ALA A 268 -1.16 32.34 -4.34
#